data_AF-A0A2D5V2E8-F1
#
_entry.id   AF-A0A2D5V2E8-F1
#
_cell.length_a   1.000
_cell.length_b   1.000
_cell.length_c   1.000
_cell.angle_alpha   90.00
_cell.angle_beta   90.00
_cell.angle_gamma   90.00
#
_symmetry.space_group_name_H-M   'P 1'
#
loop_
_entity.id
_entity.type
_entity.pdbx_description
1 polymer ?
#
loop_
_entity_poly.entity_id
_entity_poly.type
_entity_poly.pdbx_seq_one_letter_code
_entity_poly.pdbx_strand_id
1 'polypeptide(L)'
;MSWIAFFYVFLLAHVKFLVTATIALATYPQLSVDEIFIASSLGAISCFNIFYFISQKIYFGDSNKTKSSKAKKSKTFKKRNRILIKMKQSKIGFFLVCTLAPLFLSIPIGTVVTVKFFGDDKKTYWYVSILLIIMSFLLAYLNDSIFQFFE
;
A
#
# COMPACT_ATOMS: atom_id res chain seq x y z
N MET A 1 23.20 -13.32 -9.71
CA MET A 1 22.59 -11.98 -9.50
C MET A 1 22.50 -11.23 -10.82
N SER A 2 21.40 -11.40 -11.57
CA SER A 2 21.10 -10.49 -12.67
C SER A 2 20.52 -9.20 -12.10
N TRP A 3 21.37 -8.20 -11.87
CA TRP A 3 20.97 -6.88 -11.34
C TRP A 3 19.78 -6.27 -12.09
N ILE A 4 19.68 -6.54 -13.39
CA ILE A 4 18.55 -6.10 -14.23
C ILE A 4 17.22 -6.70 -13.79
N ALA A 5 17.18 -7.99 -13.42
CA ALA A 5 15.98 -8.68 -12.99
C ALA A 5 15.56 -8.19 -11.60
N PHE A 6 16.53 -8.00 -10.70
CA PHE A 6 16.28 -7.43 -9.38
C PHE A 6 15.64 -6.04 -9.48
N PHE A 7 16.21 -5.17 -10.32
CA PHE A 7 15.66 -3.83 -10.56
C PHE A 7 14.29 -3.87 -11.24
N TYR A 8 14.07 -4.81 -12.15
CA TYR A 8 12.77 -5.03 -12.78
C TYR A 8 11.70 -5.41 -11.74
N VAL A 9 11.97 -6.38 -10.87
CA VAL A 9 11.05 -6.80 -9.80
C VAL A 9 10.78 -5.64 -8.83
N PHE A 10 11.82 -4.88 -8.47
CA PHE A 10 11.71 -3.68 -7.64
C PHE A 10 10.74 -2.65 -8.24
N LEU A 11 10.88 -2.31 -9.53
CA LEU A 11 9.98 -1.36 -10.19
C LEU A 11 8.58 -1.93 -10.39
N LEU A 12 8.46 -3.22 -10.69
CA LEU A 12 7.17 -3.85 -10.93
C LEU A 12 6.31 -3.89 -9.66
N ALA A 13 6.95 -4.04 -8.48
CA ALA A 13 6.31 -3.92 -7.17
C ALA A 13 5.63 -2.56 -6.95
N HIS A 14 6.11 -1.48 -7.58
CA HIS A 14 5.48 -0.16 -7.45
C HIS A 14 4.09 -0.12 -8.13
N VAL A 15 3.95 -0.79 -9.28
CA VAL A 15 2.75 -0.70 -10.12
C VAL A 15 1.75 -1.80 -9.78
N LYS A 16 2.20 -3.06 -9.70
CA LYS A 16 1.35 -4.24 -9.48
C LYS A 16 1.97 -5.20 -8.48
N PHE A 17 1.98 -4.78 -7.22
CA PHE A 17 2.53 -5.54 -6.10
C PHE A 17 2.03 -6.99 -6.03
N LEU A 18 0.71 -7.21 -6.11
CA LEU A 18 0.11 -8.54 -5.98
C LEU A 18 0.51 -9.55 -7.07
N VAL A 19 0.94 -9.08 -8.24
CA VAL A 19 1.31 -9.96 -9.37
C VAL A 19 2.83 -10.01 -9.54
N THR A 20 3.56 -9.27 -8.71
CA THR A 20 5.01 -9.11 -8.87
C THR A 20 5.76 -10.42 -8.71
N ALA A 21 5.45 -11.21 -7.67
CA ALA A 21 6.11 -12.49 -7.44
C ALA A 21 5.85 -13.48 -8.57
N THR A 22 4.60 -13.59 -9.03
CA THR A 22 4.22 -14.46 -10.15
C THR A 22 4.94 -14.10 -11.44
N ILE A 23 4.98 -12.81 -11.79
CA ILE A 23 5.66 -12.32 -13.01
C ILE A 23 7.16 -12.53 -12.90
N ALA A 24 7.75 -12.31 -11.72
CA ALA A 24 9.17 -12.51 -11.48
C ALA A 24 9.59 -13.96 -11.71
N LEU A 25 8.88 -14.92 -11.12
CA LEU A 25 9.15 -16.35 -11.30
C LEU A 25 8.95 -16.80 -12.76
N ALA A 26 7.89 -16.31 -13.42
CA ALA A 26 7.62 -16.67 -14.81
C ALA A 26 8.64 -16.09 -15.82
N THR A 27 9.16 -14.88 -15.56
CA THR A 27 10.07 -14.19 -16.49
C THR A 27 11.54 -14.56 -16.21
N TYR A 28 11.89 -14.78 -14.95
CA TYR A 28 13.25 -15.06 -14.49
C TYR A 28 13.26 -16.26 -13.54
N PRO A 29 13.06 -17.50 -14.03
CA PRO A 29 13.01 -18.71 -13.18
C PRO A 29 14.33 -18.99 -12.44
N GLN A 30 15.44 -18.44 -12.92
CA GLN A 30 16.75 -18.51 -12.28
C GLN A 30 16.93 -17.61 -11.05
N LEU A 31 15.94 -16.76 -10.73
CA LEU A 31 16.00 -15.86 -9.58
C LEU A 31 15.52 -16.61 -8.32
N SER A 32 16.30 -16.52 -7.24
CA SER A 32 15.90 -17.16 -5.98
C SER A 32 14.65 -16.50 -5.38
N VAL A 33 13.84 -17.27 -4.66
CA VAL A 33 12.64 -16.78 -3.98
C VAL A 33 12.97 -15.65 -2.99
N ASP A 34 14.12 -15.79 -2.31
CA ASP A 34 14.63 -14.79 -1.37
C ASP A 34 14.97 -13.47 -2.08
N GLU A 35 15.59 -13.53 -3.28
CA GLU A 35 15.84 -12.35 -4.10
C GLU A 35 14.54 -11.65 -4.53
N ILE A 36 13.50 -12.42 -4.91
CA ILE A 36 12.19 -11.88 -5.28
C ILE A 36 11.52 -11.23 -4.07
N PHE A 37 11.57 -11.87 -2.91
CA PHE A 37 11.06 -11.32 -1.65
C PHE A 37 11.77 -10.01 -1.29
N ILE A 38 13.10 -9.97 -1.32
CA ILE A 38 13.89 -8.77 -0.97
C ILE A 38 13.64 -7.65 -2.00
N ALA A 39 13.65 -7.96 -3.30
CA ALA A 39 13.41 -6.96 -4.35
C ALA A 39 11.99 -6.36 -4.25
N SER A 40 10.98 -7.21 -4.08
CA SER A 40 9.58 -6.77 -4.02
C SER A 40 9.27 -6.00 -2.74
N SER A 41 9.82 -6.41 -1.60
CA SER A 41 9.65 -5.71 -0.32
C SER A 41 10.32 -4.33 -0.34
N LEU A 42 11.55 -4.22 -0.84
CA LEU A 42 12.23 -2.94 -1.02
C LEU A 42 11.47 -2.02 -1.98
N GLY A 43 10.97 -2.57 -3.09
CA GLY A 43 10.17 -1.81 -4.05
C GLY A 43 8.88 -1.26 -3.44
N ALA A 44 8.14 -2.13 -2.74
CA ALA A 44 6.90 -1.76 -2.10
C ALA A 44 7.09 -0.72 -0.99
N ILE A 45 8.08 -0.92 -0.12
CA ILE A 45 8.39 -0.01 0.99
C ILE A 45 8.90 1.33 0.47
N SER A 46 9.76 1.34 -0.54
CA SER A 46 10.28 2.57 -1.15
C SER A 46 9.13 3.40 -1.75
N CYS A 47 8.28 2.76 -2.55
CA CYS A 47 7.10 3.40 -3.13
C CYS A 47 6.17 3.94 -2.04
N PHE A 48 5.83 3.10 -1.05
CA PHE A 48 4.98 3.49 0.07
C PHE A 48 5.53 4.72 0.79
N ASN A 49 6.81 4.74 1.14
CA ASN A 49 7.43 5.88 1.84
C ASN A 49 7.31 7.19 1.05
N ILE A 50 7.66 7.16 -0.23
CA ILE A 50 7.60 8.35 -1.10
C ILE A 50 6.17 8.90 -1.13
N PHE A 51 5.18 8.06 -1.45
CA PHE A 51 3.79 8.50 -1.56
C PHE A 51 3.15 8.82 -0.21
N TYR A 52 3.54 8.15 0.86
CA TYR A 52 3.05 8.39 2.21
C TYR A 52 3.45 9.79 2.69
N PHE A 53 4.75 10.12 2.64
CA PHE A 53 5.23 11.41 3.12
C PHE A 53 4.74 12.58 2.25
N ILE A 54 4.70 12.40 0.92
CA ILE A 54 4.11 13.40 0.01
C ILE A 54 2.64 13.65 0.38
N SER A 55 1.85 12.59 0.51
CA SER A 55 0.43 12.70 0.85
C SER A 55 0.23 13.31 2.23
N GLN A 56 1.05 12.92 3.21
CA GLN A 56 0.97 13.41 4.58
C GLN A 56 1.25 14.91 4.62
N LYS A 57 2.26 15.38 3.88
CA LYS A 57 2.57 16.81 3.76
C LYS A 57 1.45 17.58 3.06
N ILE A 58 0.82 17.01 2.02
CA ILE A 58 -0.29 17.65 1.30
C ILE A 58 -1.53 17.78 2.18
N TYR A 59 -1.91 16.74 2.93
CA TYR A 59 -3.13 16.74 3.72
C TYR A 59 -2.99 17.35 5.11
N PHE A 60 -1.82 17.24 5.74
CA PHE A 60 -1.59 17.64 7.13
C PHE A 60 -0.47 18.67 7.33
N GLY A 61 0.30 19.00 6.28
CA GLY A 61 1.43 19.94 6.37
C GLY A 61 1.03 21.42 6.39
N ASP A 62 -0.22 21.77 6.07
CA ASP A 62 -0.69 23.16 6.03
C ASP A 62 -1.45 23.53 7.33
N SER A 63 -0.74 23.62 8.46
CA SER A 63 -1.32 23.98 9.76
C SER A 63 -1.82 25.44 9.84
N ASN A 64 -1.55 26.26 8.82
CA ASN A 64 -1.91 27.68 8.77
C ASN A 64 -3.06 28.04 7.82
N LYS A 65 -3.69 27.09 7.09
CA LYS A 65 -4.77 27.42 6.13
C LYS A 65 -6.21 27.08 6.55
N THR A 66 -6.46 26.67 7.79
CA THR A 66 -7.84 26.38 8.26
C THR A 66 -8.20 27.02 9.59
N LYS A 67 -7.81 28.29 9.78
CA LYS A 67 -8.63 29.23 10.59
C LYS A 67 -9.49 30.17 9.72
N SER A 68 -9.43 30.04 8.39
CA SER A 68 -10.25 30.80 7.44
C SER A 68 -11.16 29.88 6.62
N SER A 69 -12.24 29.43 7.26
CA SER A 69 -13.54 29.10 6.64
C SER A 69 -14.37 28.28 7.62
N LYS A 70 -14.82 28.95 8.69
CA LYS A 70 -16.10 28.60 9.30
C LYS A 70 -17.23 28.96 8.31
N ALA A 71 -17.23 28.35 7.12
CA ALA A 71 -18.44 28.27 6.31
C ALA A 71 -19.26 27.16 6.93
N LYS A 72 -20.21 27.56 7.78
CA LYS A 72 -21.22 26.72 8.42
C LYS A 72 -22.06 26.04 7.33
N LYS A 73 -21.54 24.98 6.69
CA LYS A 73 -22.30 24.16 5.75
C LYS A 73 -23.38 23.45 6.56
N SER A 74 -24.63 23.75 6.26
CA SER A 74 -25.79 23.07 6.83
C SER A 74 -25.59 21.56 6.70
N LYS A 75 -25.69 20.84 7.83
CA LYS A 75 -25.45 19.40 7.92
C LYS A 75 -26.61 18.64 7.29
N THR A 76 -26.67 18.57 5.96
CA THR A 76 -27.51 17.59 5.28
C THR A 76 -26.78 16.25 5.33
N PHE A 77 -26.99 15.49 6.40
CA PHE A 77 -26.46 14.13 6.55
C PHE A 77 -27.07 13.19 5.49
N LYS A 78 -26.52 13.17 4.26
CA LYS A 78 -26.81 12.10 3.31
C LYS A 78 -26.36 10.77 3.93
N LYS A 79 -27.21 9.73 3.88
CA LYS A 79 -26.94 8.38 4.43
C LYS A 79 -25.56 7.84 4.01
N ARG A 80 -25.09 8.17 2.80
CA ARG A 80 -23.76 7.80 2.26
C ARG A 80 -22.58 8.42 3.05
N ASN A 81 -22.70 9.66 3.52
CA ASN A 81 -21.66 10.27 4.38
C ASN A 81 -21.61 9.62 5.77
N ARG A 82 -22.75 9.13 6.29
CA ARG A 82 -22.77 8.39 7.57
C ARG A 82 -22.04 7.05 7.48
N ILE A 83 -22.09 6.37 6.32
CA ILE A 83 -21.36 5.12 6.10
C ILE A 83 -19.84 5.38 6.09
N LEU A 84 -19.37 6.40 5.37
CA LEU A 84 -17.94 6.78 5.37
C LEU A 84 -17.44 7.15 6.78
N ILE A 85 -18.25 7.87 7.56
CA ILE A 85 -17.92 8.23 8.96
C ILE A 85 -17.91 6.98 9.85
N LYS A 86 -18.89 6.06 9.70
CA LYS A 86 -18.90 4.78 10.43
C LYS A 86 -17.71 3.88 10.07
N MET A 87 -17.32 3.84 8.80
CA MET A 87 -16.14 3.10 8.35
C MET A 87 -14.86 3.72 8.92
N LYS A 88 -14.74 5.05 8.93
CA LYS A 88 -13.60 5.75 9.55
C LYS A 88 -13.55 5.54 11.07
N GLN A 89 -14.69 5.44 11.76
CA GLN A 89 -14.78 5.26 13.21
C GLN A 89 -14.66 3.81 13.67
N SER A 90 -14.82 2.84 12.77
CA SER A 90 -14.72 1.41 13.12
C SER A 90 -13.28 0.91 13.01
N LYS A 91 -12.82 0.18 14.04
CA LYS A 91 -11.52 -0.53 14.03
C LYS A 91 -11.38 -1.47 12.82
N ILE A 92 -12.49 -2.05 12.36
CA ILE A 92 -12.51 -2.94 11.19
C ILE A 92 -12.30 -2.17 9.89
N GLY A 93 -12.82 -0.93 9.82
CA GLY A 93 -12.69 -0.09 8.62
C GLY A 93 -11.27 0.44 8.46
N PHE A 94 -10.58 0.71 9.58
CA PHE A 94 -9.15 1.00 9.58
C PHE A 94 -8.35 -0.14 8.94
N PHE A 95 -8.49 -1.37 9.47
CA PHE A 95 -7.75 -2.53 8.96
C PHE A 95 -8.07 -2.77 7.48
N LEU A 96 -9.36 -2.83 7.13
CA LEU A 96 -9.79 -3.13 5.77
C LEU A 96 -9.31 -2.09 4.75
N VAL A 97 -9.37 -0.79 5.05
CA VAL A 97 -8.90 0.23 4.11
C VAL A 97 -7.38 0.22 4.01
N CYS A 98 -6.68 0.13 5.14
CA CYS A 98 -5.21 0.13 5.16
C CYS A 98 -4.61 -1.13 4.51
N THR A 99 -5.33 -2.26 4.49
CA THR A 99 -4.89 -3.46 3.76
C THR A 99 -5.28 -3.41 2.30
N LEU A 100 -6.56 -3.16 2.02
CA LEU A 100 -7.11 -3.38 0.70
C LEU A 100 -6.67 -2.29 -0.27
N ALA A 101 -6.54 -1.04 0.18
CA ALA A 101 -6.17 0.05 -0.71
C ALA A 101 -4.75 -0.08 -1.28
N PRO A 102 -3.68 -0.29 -0.48
CA PRO A 102 -2.32 -0.42 -1.02
C PRO A 102 -2.14 -1.70 -1.85
N LEU A 103 -2.85 -2.78 -1.52
CA LEU A 103 -2.72 -4.06 -2.21
C LEU A 103 -3.51 -4.10 -3.54
N PHE A 104 -4.79 -3.72 -3.56
CA PHE A 104 -5.65 -3.84 -4.75
C PHE A 104 -5.59 -2.63 -5.68
N LEU A 105 -5.45 -1.42 -5.13
CA LEU A 105 -5.55 -0.19 -5.91
C LEU A 105 -4.20 0.26 -6.51
N SER A 106 -3.13 -0.50 -6.26
CA SER A 106 -1.72 -0.11 -6.43
C SER A 106 -1.19 0.71 -5.25
N ILE A 107 0.08 0.49 -4.90
CA ILE A 107 0.75 1.13 -3.77
C ILE A 107 0.66 2.67 -3.83
N PRO A 108 0.98 3.36 -4.94
CA PRO A 108 0.93 4.82 -5.00
C PRO A 108 -0.46 5.38 -4.69
N ILE A 109 -1.49 4.90 -5.39
CA ILE A 109 -2.85 5.43 -5.27
C ILE A 109 -3.49 4.96 -3.95
N GLY A 110 -3.28 3.70 -3.58
CA GLY A 110 -3.75 3.12 -2.33
C GLY A 110 -3.16 3.80 -1.09
N THR A 111 -1.91 4.21 -1.14
CA THR A 111 -1.25 4.96 -0.05
C THR A 111 -1.86 6.35 0.10
N VAL A 112 -2.09 7.08 -0.99
CA VAL A 112 -2.76 8.40 -0.97
C VAL A 112 -4.15 8.28 -0.32
N VAL A 113 -4.92 7.26 -0.70
CA VAL A 113 -6.24 6.98 -0.11
C VAL A 113 -6.10 6.69 1.39
N THR A 114 -5.19 5.81 1.77
CA THR A 114 -4.96 5.42 3.18
C THR A 114 -4.60 6.64 4.03
N VAL A 115 -3.69 7.50 3.56
CA VAL A 115 -3.29 8.73 4.25
C VAL A 115 -4.44 9.74 4.33
N LYS A 116 -5.24 9.89 3.27
CA LYS A 116 -6.40 10.79 3.28
C LYS A 116 -7.43 10.42 4.35
N PHE A 117 -7.63 9.12 4.60
CA PHE A 117 -8.61 8.66 5.58
C PHE A 117 -8.03 8.54 7.00
N PHE A 118 -6.80 8.03 7.12
CA PHE A 118 -6.19 7.59 8.39
C PHE A 118 -4.76 8.13 8.63
N GLY A 119 -4.28 9.08 7.82
CA GLY A 119 -2.93 9.64 7.94
C GLY A 119 -2.68 10.51 9.18
N ASP A 120 -3.72 10.81 9.96
CA ASP A 120 -3.62 11.47 11.27
C ASP A 120 -2.91 10.57 12.30
N ASP A 121 -3.11 9.24 12.22
CA ASP A 121 -2.59 8.29 13.19
C ASP A 121 -1.22 7.74 12.78
N LYS A 122 -0.22 7.90 13.64
CA LYS A 122 1.14 7.34 13.43
C LYS A 122 1.16 5.82 13.29
N LYS A 123 0.13 5.14 13.80
CA LYS A 123 -0.03 3.68 13.69
C LYS A 123 -0.23 3.24 12.23
N THR A 124 -0.83 4.09 11.39
CA THR A 124 -1.08 3.81 9.97
C THR A 124 0.21 3.53 9.22
N TYR A 125 1.25 4.34 9.45
CA TYR A 125 2.56 4.14 8.84
C TYR A 125 3.15 2.77 9.15
N TRP A 126 3.29 2.45 10.45
CA TRP A 126 3.87 1.18 10.89
C TRP A 126 3.07 -0.02 10.44
N TYR A 127 1.73 0.08 10.51
CA TYR A 127 0.83 -0.97 10.10
C TYR A 127 0.98 -1.31 8.61
N VAL A 128 0.96 -0.30 7.72
CA VAL A 128 1.07 -0.55 6.27
C VAL A 128 2.48 -1.05 5.90
N SER A 129 3.54 -0.51 6.52
CA SER A 129 4.91 -1.00 6.30
C SER A 129 5.06 -2.48 6.66
N ILE A 130 4.59 -2.89 7.84
CA ILE A 130 4.65 -4.30 8.29
C ILE A 130 3.79 -5.18 7.37
N LEU A 131 2.61 -4.71 7.00
CA LEU A 131 1.73 -5.42 6.07
C LEU A 131 2.42 -5.69 4.73
N LEU A 132 3.08 -4.69 4.14
CA LEU A 132 3.77 -4.86 2.86
C LEU A 132 4.87 -5.91 2.94
N ILE A 133 5.65 -5.93 4.02
CA ILE A 133 6.70 -6.95 4.23
C ILE A 133 6.09 -8.35 4.35
N ILE A 134 5.06 -8.51 5.21
CA ILE A 134 4.38 -9.79 5.41
C ILE A 134 3.75 -10.27 4.10
N MET A 135 3.14 -9.38 3.34
CA MET A 135 2.53 -9.71 2.06
C MET A 135 3.59 -10.05 1.03
N SER A 136 4.70 -9.31 0.93
CA SER A 136 5.84 -9.67 0.07
C SER A 136 6.34 -11.08 0.33
N PHE A 137 6.51 -11.42 1.62
CA PHE A 137 6.91 -12.76 2.02
C PHE A 137 5.88 -13.80 1.58
N LEU A 138 4.61 -13.60 1.95
CA LEU A 138 3.54 -14.52 1.61
C LEU A 138 3.41 -14.72 0.09
N LEU A 139 3.44 -13.64 -0.70
CA LEU A 139 3.36 -13.70 -2.15
C LEU A 139 4.55 -14.41 -2.78
N ALA A 140 5.79 -14.18 -2.31
CA ALA A 140 6.97 -14.84 -2.85
C ALA A 140 6.92 -16.36 -2.63
N TYR A 141 6.80 -16.80 -1.38
CA TYR A 141 6.84 -18.23 -1.04
C TYR A 141 5.60 -19.00 -1.48
N LEU A 142 4.41 -18.37 -1.47
CA LEU A 142 3.20 -19.02 -1.95
C LEU A 142 3.23 -19.21 -3.47
N ASN A 143 3.75 -18.24 -4.23
CA ASN A 143 3.92 -18.43 -5.66
C ASN A 143 4.98 -19.50 -5.98
N ASP A 144 6.10 -19.51 -5.27
CA ASP A 144 7.12 -20.56 -5.44
C ASP A 144 6.55 -21.97 -5.19
N SER A 145 5.83 -22.14 -4.08
CA SER A 145 5.16 -23.42 -3.75
C SER A 145 4.16 -23.84 -4.82
N ILE A 146 3.45 -22.88 -5.42
CA ILE A 146 2.50 -23.14 -6.50
C ILE A 146 3.24 -23.54 -7.78
N PHE A 147 4.31 -22.84 -8.16
CA PHE A 147 5.09 -23.17 -9.36
C PHE A 147 5.72 -24.57 -9.26
N GLN A 148 6.27 -24.93 -8.09
CA GLN A 148 6.79 -26.27 -7.82
C GLN A 148 5.72 -27.38 -7.89
N PHE A 149 4.46 -27.05 -7.67
CA PHE A 149 3.36 -28.02 -7.80
C PHE A 149 2.94 -28.25 -9.26
N PHE A 150 3.22 -27.30 -10.16
CA PHE A 150 2.86 -27.36 -11.57
C PHE A 150 3.99 -27.86 -12.49
N GLU A 151 5.25 -27.84 -12.03
CA GLU A 151 6.39 -28.53 -12.66
C GLU A 151 6.41 -30.03 -12.33
#